data_AF-A0A2S8NS65-F1
#
_entry.id   AF-A0A2S8NS65-F1
#
_cell.length_a   1.000
_cell.length_b   1.000
_cell.length_c   1.000
_cell.angle_alpha   90.00
_cell.angle_beta   90.00
_cell.angle_gamma   90.00
#
_symmetry.space_group_name_H-M   'P 1'
#
loop_
_entity.id
_entity.type
_entity.pdbx_description
1 polymer ?
#
loop_
_entity_poly.entity_id
_entity_poly.type
_entity_poly.pdbx_seq_one_letter_code
_entity_poly.pdbx_strand_id
1 'polypeptide(L)' 'MKTLHEMIKDLTGIDVEQDKISDYLEEEVLYLQGAYLQGVDLYRADLHWADLQVADLRYANLSCANLKGIKITKNN' A
#
# COMPACT_ATOMS: atom_id res chain seq x y z
N MET A 1 -9.35 18.74 -6.75
CA MET A 1 -8.11 17.95 -6.89
C MET A 1 -8.35 16.64 -6.17
N LYS A 2 -8.04 15.49 -6.78
CA LYS A 2 -8.11 14.22 -6.07
C LYS A 2 -7.05 14.24 -4.97
N THR A 3 -7.43 13.90 -3.74
CA THR A 3 -6.46 13.72 -2.66
C THR A 3 -5.59 12.51 -2.98
N LEU A 4 -4.36 12.45 -2.46
CA LEU A 4 -3.50 11.27 -2.58
C LEU A 4 -4.27 10.00 -2.17
N HIS A 5 -5.05 10.11 -1.09
CA HIS A 5 -5.96 9.08 -0.59
C HIS A 5 -6.98 8.56 -1.63
N GLU A 6 -7.45 9.42 -2.54
CA GLU A 6 -8.37 9.04 -3.63
C GLU A 6 -7.64 8.41 -4.82
N MET A 7 -6.33 8.65 -4.98
CA MET A 7 -5.50 8.02 -6.01
C MET A 7 -5.07 6.60 -5.61
N ILE A 8 -4.98 6.31 -4.31
CA ILE A 8 -4.48 5.03 -3.78
C ILE A 8 -5.60 3.96 -3.66
N LYS A 9 -6.88 4.32 -3.77
CA LYS A 9 -8.01 3.36 -3.67
C LYS A 9 -7.96 2.23 -4.70
N ASP A 10 -7.37 2.47 -5.86
CA ASP A 10 -7.19 1.47 -6.91
C ASP A 10 -5.78 1.60 -7.48
N LEU A 11 -4.88 0.73 -7.02
CA LEU A 11 -3.52 0.61 -7.57
C LEU A 11 -3.40 -0.62 -8.48
N THR A 12 -4.50 -1.24 -8.88
CA THR A 12 -4.43 -2.46 -9.70
C THR A 12 -3.77 -2.16 -11.04
N GLY A 13 -2.72 -2.92 -11.38
CA GLY A 13 -1.97 -2.74 -12.62
C GLY A 13 -1.13 -1.45 -12.71
N ILE A 14 -0.98 -0.73 -11.59
CA ILE A 14 -0.04 0.39 -11.52
C ILE A 14 1.33 -0.19 -11.19
N ASP A 15 2.30 -0.03 -12.09
CA ASP A 15 3.72 -0.10 -11.73
C ASP A 15 4.01 1.11 -10.85
N VAL A 16 3.86 0.91 -9.54
CA VAL A 16 4.14 1.97 -8.59
C VAL A 16 5.66 2.08 -8.51
N GLU A 17 6.23 3.11 -9.15
CA GLU A 17 7.65 3.41 -9.01
C GLU A 17 7.96 3.51 -7.51
N GLN A 18 8.77 2.58 -6.99
CA GLN A 18 9.02 2.36 -5.56
C GLN A 18 9.42 3.65 -4.83
N ASP A 19 10.23 4.49 -5.49
CA ASP A 19 10.68 5.78 -4.96
C ASP A 19 9.52 6.71 -4.63
N LYS A 20 8.44 6.69 -5.44
CA LYS A 20 7.28 7.56 -5.20
C LYS A 20 6.51 7.17 -3.95
N ILE A 21 6.32 5.86 -3.68
CA ILE A 21 5.66 5.42 -2.45
C ILE A 21 6.47 5.88 -1.23
N SER A 22 7.78 5.70 -1.26
CA SER A 22 8.67 6.15 -0.18
C SER A 22 8.63 7.66 0.02
N ASP A 23 8.61 8.45 -1.06
CA ASP A 23 8.46 9.90 -0.98
C ASP A 23 7.12 10.33 -0.34
N TYR A 24 6.05 9.53 -0.50
CA TYR A 24 4.77 9.77 0.16
C TYR A 24 4.73 9.34 1.63
N LEU A 25 5.70 8.53 2.08
CA LEU A 25 5.72 7.90 3.40
C LEU A 25 6.58 8.63 4.43
N GLU A 26 7.43 9.56 4.01
CA GLU A 26 8.24 10.34 4.96
C GLU A 26 7.39 11.24 5.86
N GLU A 27 6.15 11.57 5.46
CA GLU A 27 5.34 12.58 6.13
C GLU A 27 4.07 12.04 6.84
N GLU A 28 3.42 10.95 6.40
CA GLU A 28 2.15 10.51 6.99
C GLU A 28 1.87 8.99 6.92
N VAL A 29 0.97 8.53 7.80
CA VAL A 29 0.41 7.16 7.79
C VAL A 29 -0.29 6.90 6.45
N LEU A 30 0.17 5.87 5.73
CA LEU A 30 -0.45 5.49 4.46
C LEU A 30 -1.77 4.73 4.71
N TYR A 31 -2.89 5.37 4.41
CA TYR A 31 -4.22 4.78 4.55
C TYR A 31 -4.61 4.00 3.28
N LEU A 32 -4.42 2.69 3.32
CA LEU A 32 -4.76 1.73 2.27
C LEU A 32 -6.01 0.90 2.61
N GLN A 33 -6.86 1.39 3.51
CA GLN A 33 -8.04 0.67 3.93
C GLN A 33 -8.96 0.40 2.73
N GLY A 34 -9.21 -0.88 2.43
CA GLY A 34 -10.02 -1.30 1.28
C GLY A 34 -9.38 -1.06 -0.09
N ALA A 35 -8.08 -0.81 -0.16
CA ALA A 35 -7.38 -0.64 -1.43
C ALA A 35 -7.34 -1.95 -2.24
N TYR A 36 -7.52 -1.84 -3.56
CA TYR A 36 -7.33 -2.95 -4.48
C TYR A 36 -5.86 -3.01 -4.90
N LEU A 37 -5.11 -3.93 -4.30
CA LEU A 37 -3.67 -4.14 -4.51
C LEU A 37 -3.38 -5.51 -5.16
N GLN A 38 -4.39 -6.09 -5.82
CA GLN A 38 -4.26 -7.42 -6.41
C GLN A 38 -3.20 -7.41 -7.53
N GLY A 39 -2.16 -8.22 -7.38
CA GLY A 39 -1.09 -8.36 -8.38
C GLY A 39 -0.10 -7.19 -8.46
N VAL A 40 -0.13 -6.25 -7.50
CA VAL A 40 0.77 -5.09 -7.49
C VAL A 40 2.19 -5.51 -7.08
N ASP A 41 3.20 -4.97 -7.76
CA ASP A 41 4.60 -5.14 -7.36
C ASP A 41 4.98 -4.11 -6.28
N LEU A 42 5.08 -4.58 -5.04
CA LEU A 42 5.49 -3.82 -3.86
C LEU A 42 6.86 -4.29 -3.35
N TYR A 43 7.71 -4.84 -4.24
CA TYR A 43 9.06 -5.26 -3.89
C TYR A 43 9.80 -4.10 -3.21
N ARG A 44 10.35 -4.33 -2.01
CA ARG A 44 11.08 -3.32 -1.22
C ARG A 44 10.30 -2.04 -0.89
N ALA A 45 8.97 -2.02 -1.09
CA ALA A 45 8.16 -0.86 -0.73
C ALA A 45 8.28 -0.56 0.77
N ASP A 46 8.47 0.70 1.12
CA ASP A 46 8.23 1.11 2.49
C ASP A 46 6.71 1.08 2.72
N LEU A 47 6.22 0.45 3.77
CA LEU A 47 4.80 0.45 4.15
C LEU A 47 4.70 0.64 5.66
N HIS A 48 5.71 1.26 6.29
CA HIS A 48 5.73 1.45 7.72
C HIS A 48 4.49 2.22 8.19
N TRP A 49 3.84 1.70 9.23
CA TRP A 49 2.58 2.22 9.78
C TRP A 49 1.36 2.23 8.83
N ALA A 50 1.44 1.67 7.63
CA ALA A 50 0.32 1.68 6.69
C ALA A 50 -0.93 0.97 7.26
N ASP A 51 -2.10 1.56 7.05
CA ASP A 51 -3.39 0.95 7.38
C ASP A 51 -3.90 0.16 6.17
N LEU A 52 -3.69 -1.15 6.18
CA LEU A 52 -4.06 -2.09 5.12
C LEU A 52 -5.36 -2.85 5.47
N GLN A 53 -6.18 -2.32 6.37
CA GLN A 53 -7.40 -2.99 6.78
C GLN A 53 -8.32 -3.23 5.57
N VAL A 54 -8.75 -4.48 5.38
CA VAL A 54 -9.65 -4.86 4.26
C VAL A 54 -9.02 -4.66 2.87
N ALA A 55 -7.71 -4.38 2.76
CA ALA A 55 -7.03 -4.29 1.46
C ALA A 55 -6.94 -5.66 0.77
N ASP A 56 -7.14 -5.68 -0.54
CA ASP A 56 -6.98 -6.89 -1.35
C ASP A 56 -5.54 -7.01 -1.85
N LEU A 57 -4.72 -7.75 -1.12
CA LEU A 57 -3.30 -8.01 -1.43
C LEU A 57 -3.08 -9.31 -2.21
N ARG A 58 -4.13 -9.95 -2.78
CA ARG A 58 -3.97 -11.23 -3.48
C ARG A 58 -2.96 -11.08 -4.63
N TYR A 59 -1.99 -11.99 -4.70
CA TYR A 59 -0.92 -11.96 -5.71
C TYR A 59 0.01 -10.72 -5.67
N ALA A 60 -0.09 -9.85 -4.67
CA ALA A 60 0.84 -8.73 -4.52
C ALA A 60 2.26 -9.23 -4.17
N ASN A 61 3.29 -8.65 -4.78
CA ASN A 61 4.67 -8.94 -4.44
C ASN A 61 5.14 -8.04 -3.28
N LEU A 62 5.06 -8.53 -2.05
CA LEU A 62 5.54 -7.80 -0.85
C LEU A 62 6.99 -8.17 -0.48
N SER A 63 7.75 -8.78 -1.39
CA SER A 63 9.10 -9.26 -1.09
C SER A 63 9.99 -8.10 -0.66
N CYS A 64 10.68 -8.21 0.47
CA CYS A 64 11.51 -7.16 1.06
C CYS A 64 10.80 -5.85 1.46
N ALA A 65 9.46 -5.79 1.43
CA ALA A 65 8.72 -4.60 1.87
C ALA A 65 8.86 -4.36 3.39
N ASN A 66 8.90 -3.09 3.80
CA ASN A 66 8.91 -2.71 5.21
C ASN A 66 7.49 -2.70 5.78
N LEU A 67 7.08 -3.82 6.37
CA LEU A 67 5.75 -4.01 6.94
C LEU A 67 5.67 -3.66 8.44
N LYS A 68 6.63 -2.87 8.96
CA LYS A 68 6.67 -2.57 10.40
C LYS A 68 5.48 -1.69 10.80
N GLY A 69 4.71 -2.16 11.78
CA GLY A 69 3.60 -1.38 12.33
C GLY A 69 2.37 -1.30 11.43
N ILE A 70 2.29 -2.11 10.36
CA ILE A 70 1.09 -2.17 9.52
C ILE A 70 -0.13 -2.58 10.36
N LYS A 71 -1.27 -1.98 10.06
CA LYS A 71 -2.56 -2.45 10.58
C LYS A 71 -3.20 -3.34 9.52
N ILE A 72 -3.25 -4.63 9.80
CA ILE A 72 -4.04 -5.59 9.03
C ILE A 72 -5.12 -6.17 9.94
N THR A 73 -6.38 -5.96 9.60
CA THR A 73 -7.48 -6.70 10.24
C THR A 73 -7.71 -7.95 9.41
N LYS A 74 -7.49 -9.13 10.00
CA LYS A 74 -7.82 -10.41 9.38
C LYS A 74 -9.34 -10.47 9.25
N ASN A 75 -9.87 -10.46 8.03
CA ASN A 75 -11.25 -10.88 7.81
C ASN A 75 -11.30 -12.40 8.07
N ASN A 76 -12.10 -12.81 9.07
CA ASN A 76 -12.42 -14.21 9.34
C ASN A 76 -13.33 -14.79 8.26
#